data_AF-A0A4D6WW04-F1
#
_entry.id   AF-A0A4D6WW04-F1
#
_cell.length_a   1.000
_cell.length_b   1.000
_cell.length_c   1.000
_cell.angle_alpha   90.00
_cell.angle_beta   90.00
_cell.angle_gamma   90.00
#
_symmetry.space_group_name_H-M   'P 1'
#
loop_
_entity.id
_entity.type
_entity.pdbx_description
1 polymer ?
#
loop_
_entity_poly.entity_id
_entity_poly.type
_entity_poly.pdbx_seq_one_letter_code
_entity_poly.pdbx_strand_id
1 'polypeptide(L)' 'MNFRSFNNFNKWIWGFSQGAESWNGRLAMIAFCLIFYMEAKYSFSILSFLGI' A
#
# COMPACT_ATOMS: atom_id res chain seq x y z
N MET A 1 -20.17 31.44 13.92
CA MET A 1 -19.69 30.04 13.84
C MET A 1 -20.56 29.30 12.85
N ASN A 2 -20.06 29.00 11.65
CA ASN A 2 -20.77 28.21 10.64
C ASN A 2 -19.97 26.92 10.42
N PHE A 3 -20.30 25.87 11.17
CA PHE A 3 -19.76 24.53 10.93
C PHE A 3 -20.45 23.96 9.70
N ARG A 4 -19.94 24.31 8.51
CA ARG A 4 -20.20 23.50 7.32
C ARG A 4 -19.54 22.15 7.57
N SER A 5 -20.34 21.14 7.88
CA SER A 5 -19.92 19.75 7.88
C SER A 5 -19.48 19.40 6.45
N PHE A 6 -18.17 19.51 6.20
CA PHE A 6 -17.58 19.09 4.95
C PHE A 6 -17.63 17.58 4.92
N ASN A 7 -18.67 17.05 4.28
CA ASN A 7 -18.79 15.64 3.94
C ASN A 7 -17.73 15.30 2.86
N ASN A 8 -16.45 15.30 3.24
CA ASN A 8 -15.29 15.02 2.39
C ASN A 8 -14.81 13.56 2.54
N PHE A 9 -15.65 12.66 3.05
CA PHE A 9 -15.30 11.24 3.29
C PHE A 9 -15.04 10.42 2.02
N ASN A 10 -15.23 11.00 0.83
CA ASN A 10 -15.01 10.30 -0.45
C ASN A 10 -14.44 11.23 -1.53
N LYS A 11 -13.56 12.16 -1.17
CA LYS A 11 -12.73 12.84 -2.16
C LYS A 11 -11.49 11.99 -2.39
N TRP A 12 -11.38 11.42 -3.58
CA TRP A 12 -10.15 10.79 -4.03
C TRP A 12 -9.14 11.90 -4.31
N ILE A 13 -8.30 12.17 -3.31
CA ILE A 13 -7.28 13.21 -3.36
C ILE A 13 -5.99 12.55 -3.86
N TRP A 14 -5.57 12.92 -5.07
CA TRP A 14 -4.29 12.52 -5.61
C TRP A 14 -3.18 13.34 -4.93
N GLY A 15 -2.15 12.67 -4.41
CA GLY A 15 -1.00 13.29 -3.77
C GLY A 15 -0.58 12.59 -2.47
N PHE A 16 0.41 13.16 -1.80
CA PHE A 16 0.87 12.71 -0.48
C PHE A 16 -0.10 13.18 0.60
N SER A 17 -1.23 12.47 0.71
CA SER A 17 -2.20 12.66 1.79
C SER A 17 -2.07 11.55 2.82
N GLN A 18 -2.43 11.83 4.07
CA GLN A 18 -2.38 10.85 5.15
C GLN A 18 -3.19 9.57 4.85
N GLY A 19 -4.27 9.69 4.08
CA GLY A 19 -5.05 8.54 3.60
C GLY A 19 -4.28 7.71 2.58
N ALA A 20 -3.61 8.36 1.62
CA ALA A 20 -2.77 7.67 0.63
C ALA A 20 -1.57 6.98 1.29
N GLU A 21 -0.91 7.62 2.25
CA GLU A 21 0.20 7.02 3.01
C GLU A 21 -0.26 5.79 3.80
N SER A 22 -1.40 5.89 4.49
CA SER A 22 -1.97 4.77 5.26
C SER A 22 -2.37 3.60 4.35
N TRP A 23 -2.92 3.88 3.17
CA TRP A 23 -3.31 2.84 2.21
C TRP A 23 -2.08 2.18 1.57
N ASN A 24 -1.11 2.98 1.14
CA ASN A 24 0.15 2.48 0.57
C ASN A 24 0.93 1.64 1.60
N GLY A 25 0.96 2.06 2.86
CA GLY A 25 1.59 1.28 3.94
C GLY A 25 0.94 -0.09 4.14
N ARG A 26 -0.39 -0.18 4.13
CA ARG A 26 -1.10 -1.46 4.23
C ARG A 26 -0.81 -2.36 3.03
N LEU A 27 -0.84 -1.81 1.82
CA LEU A 27 -0.51 -2.55 0.61
C LEU A 27 0.93 -3.06 0.64
N ALA A 28 1.87 -2.25 1.11
CA ALA A 28 3.27 -2.65 1.25
C ALA A 28 3.45 -3.81 2.25
N MET A 29 2.79 -3.77 3.41
CA MET A 29 2.83 -4.86 4.38
C MET A 29 2.26 -6.17 3.81
N ILE A 30 1.14 -6.09 3.07
CA ILE A 30 0.54 -7.26 2.41
C ILE A 30 1.49 -7.81 1.34
N ALA A 31 2.05 -6.95 0.50
CA ALA A 31 3.00 -7.33 -0.55
C ALA A 31 4.25 -8.00 0.05
N PHE A 32 4.77 -7.46 1.16
CA PHE A 32 5.91 -8.03 1.87
C PHE A 32 5.63 -9.47 2.34
N CYS A 33 4.48 -9.70 2.99
CA CYS A 33 4.09 -11.06 3.39
C CYS A 33 3.91 -12.00 2.18
N LEU A 34 3.33 -11.50 1.08
CA LEU A 34 3.16 -12.29 -0.15
C LEU A 34 4.48 -12.67 -0.80
N ILE A 35 5.48 -11.78 -0.79
CA ILE A 35 6.81 -12.03 -1.33
C ILE A 35 7.46 -13.23 -0.63
N PHE A 36 7.45 -13.29 0.71
CA PHE A 36 7.98 -14.46 1.42
C PHE A 36 7.18 -15.72 1.17
N TYR A 37 5.85 -15.62 1.11
CA TYR A 37 5.01 -16.77 0.79
C TYR A 37 5.35 -17.36 -0.59
N MET A 38 5.55 -16.50 -1.59
CA MET A 38 5.95 -16.92 -2.93
C MET A 38 7.37 -17.49 -2.92
N GLU A 39 8.33 -16.83 -2.27
CA GLU A 39 9.70 -17.32 -2.18
C GLU A 39 9.76 -18.72 -1.53
N ALA A 40 8.99 -18.94 -0.45
CA ALA A 40 8.90 -20.24 0.21
C ALA A 40 8.27 -21.33 -0.67
N LYS A 41 7.34 -20.97 -1.56
CA LYS A 41 6.64 -21.94 -2.43
C LYS A 41 7.43 -22.28 -3.69
N TYR A 42 8.12 -21.31 -4.26
CA TYR A 42 8.82 -21.47 -5.54
C TYR A 42 10.32 -21.74 -5.36
N SER A 43 10.86 -21.63 -4.13
CA SER A 43 12.28 -21.79 -3.80
C SER A 43 13.21 -20.94 -4.69
N PHE A 44 12.66 -19.87 -5.26
CA PHE A 44 13.32 -18.95 -6.17
C PHE A 44 13.22 -17.57 -5.55
N SER A 45 14.37 -16.92 -5.35
CA SER A 45 14.37 -15.63 -4.68
C SER A 45 13.80 -14.54 -5.57
N ILE A 46 13.00 -13.65 -4.99
CA ILE A 46 12.50 -12.46 -5.68
C ILE A 46 13.67 -11.58 -6.18
N LEU A 47 14.83 -11.58 -5.52
CA LEU A 47 16.00 -10.84 -6.00
C LEU A 47 16.46 -11.34 -7.37
N SER A 48 16.55 -12.67 -7.55
CA SER A 48 16.91 -13.25 -8.84
C SER A 48 15.89 -12.93 -9.92
N PHE A 49 14.61 -12.77 -9.58
CA PHE A 49 13.60 -12.29 -10.54
C PHE A 49 13.84 -10.83 -10.96
N LEU A 50 14.26 -9.98 -10.03
CA LEU A 50 14.59 -8.58 -10.28
C LEU A 50 15.92 -8.39 -11.03
N GLY A 51 16.67 -9.48 -11.28
CA GLY A 51 17.93 -9.46 -12.03
C GLY A 51 19.15 -9.05 -11.20
N ILE A 52 19.04 -9.17 -9.87
CA ILE A 52 20.09 -8.92 -8.88
C ILE A 52 20.44 -10.24 -8.18
#